data_AF-A0A951VXY3-F1
#
_entry.id   AF-A0A951VXY3-F1
#
_cell.length_a   1.000
_cell.length_b   1.000
_cell.length_c   1.000
_cell.angle_alpha   90.00
_cell.angle_beta   90.00
_cell.angle_gamma   90.00
#
_symmetry.space_group_name_H-M   'P 1'
#
loop_
_entity.id
_entity.type
_entity.pdbx_description
1 polymer ?
#
loop_
_entity_poly.entity_id
_entity_poly.type
_entity_poly.pdbx_seq_one_letter_code
_entity_poly.pdbx_strand_id
1 'polypeptide(L)'
;IFTQMLSYLARIYEQQTEKQKPLLQRYLPNYELAHFILTNESIDNMNFSVYSKTLFEIMKSIAYGDLSTELPEIIDLKSIFQSGEKGLVKFRNLLKYAYTRGNLTAEQVTQVISNISAETKEGEMITIRELMKQEYKQGRQEGREEGLLKGVQELLIKQLERRFGPLSENEHETVHNCKNQDKLESASIILVEDKTKEEVLAQLV
;
A
#
# COMPACT_ATOMS: atom_id res chain seq x y z
N ILE A 1 -7.33 12.22 -2.43
CA ILE A 1 -7.91 13.58 -2.52
C ILE A 1 -7.47 14.45 -1.33
N PHE A 2 -7.82 14.12 -0.08
CA PHE A 2 -7.40 14.91 1.10
C PHE A 2 -5.88 15.05 1.28
N THR A 3 -5.13 13.96 1.11
CA THR A 3 -3.65 13.96 1.23
C THR A 3 -2.97 14.79 0.15
N GLN A 4 -3.45 14.74 -1.10
CA GLN A 4 -2.89 15.54 -2.20
C GLN A 4 -3.18 17.03 -2.02
N MET A 5 -4.36 17.39 -1.51
CA MET A 5 -4.73 18.79 -1.26
C MET A 5 -3.87 19.41 -0.14
N LEU A 6 -3.61 18.65 0.93
CA LEU A 6 -2.74 19.07 2.03
C LEU A 6 -1.28 19.23 1.60
N SER A 7 -0.75 18.29 0.81
CA SER A 7 0.61 18.39 0.26
C SER A 7 0.77 19.59 -0.68
N TYR A 8 -0.27 19.93 -1.45
CA TYR A 8 -0.26 21.07 -2.37
C TYR A 8 -0.26 22.41 -1.60
N LEU A 9 -1.08 22.54 -0.56
CA LEU A 9 -1.14 23.74 0.28
C LEU A 9 0.15 23.96 1.09
N ALA A 10 0.75 22.88 1.62
CA ALA A 10 2.04 22.94 2.32
C ALA A 10 3.16 23.45 1.40
N ARG A 11 3.20 22.97 0.15
CA ARG A 11 4.18 23.41 -0.86
C ARG A 11 4.03 24.87 -1.24
N ILE A 12 2.80 25.36 -1.35
CA ILE A 12 2.52 26.79 -1.62
C ILE A 12 2.98 27.66 -0.45
N TYR A 13 2.80 27.22 0.79
CA TYR A 13 3.22 27.94 1.98
C TYR A 13 4.76 28.03 2.11
N GLU A 14 5.47 26.94 1.82
CA GLU A 14 6.94 26.90 1.83
C GLU A 14 7.58 27.80 0.76
N GLN A 15 6.87 28.06 -0.35
CA GLN A 15 7.34 28.92 -1.43
C GLN A 15 7.08 30.43 -1.22
N GLN A 16 6.40 30.83 -0.13
CA GLN A 16 6.15 32.25 0.16
C GLN A 16 7.35 32.92 0.86
N THR A 17 7.55 34.20 0.57
CA THR A 17 8.62 35.00 1.19
C THR A 17 8.32 35.25 2.68
N GLU A 18 9.34 35.37 3.55
CA GLU A 18 9.20 35.57 5.01
C GLU A 18 8.27 36.73 5.40
N LYS A 19 8.12 37.75 4.54
CA LYS A 19 7.19 38.87 4.76
C LYS A 19 5.71 38.53 4.55
N GLN A 20 5.39 37.48 3.78
CA GLN A 20 4.03 37.11 3.40
C GLN A 20 3.43 36.02 4.31
N LYS A 21 4.29 35.21 4.95
CA LYS A 21 3.88 34.16 5.90
C LYS A 21 2.95 34.63 7.04
N PRO A 22 3.14 35.81 7.66
CA PRO A 22 2.26 36.27 8.76
C PRO A 22 0.86 36.66 8.28
N LEU A 23 0.74 37.18 7.05
CA LEU A 23 -0.53 37.64 6.50
C LEU A 23 -1.48 36.48 6.16
N LEU A 24 -0.90 35.36 5.73
CA LEU A 24 -1.65 34.15 5.38
C LEU A 24 -1.98 33.28 6.59
N GLN A 25 -1.32 33.50 7.72
CA GLN A 25 -1.48 32.71 8.95
C GLN A 25 -2.91 32.80 9.53
N ARG A 26 -3.65 33.88 9.26
CA ARG A 26 -5.06 34.04 9.67
C ARG A 26 -6.05 33.23 8.81
N TYR A 27 -5.66 32.86 7.59
CA TYR A 27 -6.51 32.16 6.62
C TYR A 27 -6.15 30.68 6.46
N LEU A 28 -4.96 30.29 6.90
CA LEU A 28 -4.60 28.90 7.05
C LEU A 28 -5.23 28.38 8.35
N PRO A 29 -6.10 27.36 8.28
CA PRO A 29 -6.46 26.61 9.46
C PRO A 29 -5.17 26.15 10.14
N ASN A 30 -5.13 26.23 11.48
CA ASN A 30 -4.01 25.70 12.24
C ASN A 30 -4.03 24.18 12.12
N TYR A 31 -3.54 23.67 11.01
CA TYR A 31 -3.27 22.26 10.82
C TYR A 31 -1.98 21.98 11.58
N GLU A 32 -2.10 21.81 12.90
CA GLU A 32 -1.25 20.80 13.52
C GLU A 32 -1.61 19.50 12.80
N LEU A 33 -0.82 19.17 11.79
CA LEU A 33 -0.68 17.78 11.39
C LEU A 33 -0.38 17.09 12.70
N ALA A 34 -1.37 16.37 13.23
CA ALA A 34 -1.15 15.28 14.15
C ALA A 34 -0.37 14.22 13.35
N HIS A 35 0.86 14.54 12.95
CA HIS A 35 1.93 13.59 13.00
C HIS A 35 1.81 13.04 14.40
N PHE A 36 1.23 11.85 14.51
CA PHE A 36 1.33 11.05 15.70
C PHE A 36 2.84 10.85 15.88
N ILE A 37 3.46 11.77 16.61
CA ILE A 37 4.83 11.66 17.05
C ILE A 37 4.76 10.56 18.11
N LEU A 38 4.78 9.31 17.66
CA LEU A 38 4.88 8.10 18.48
C LEU A 38 6.21 8.04 19.26
N THR A 39 7.00 9.12 19.23
CA THR A 39 8.39 9.15 19.68
C THR A 39 8.52 9.54 21.15
N ASN A 40 7.55 10.26 21.75
CA ASN A 40 7.74 10.86 23.08
C ASN A 40 6.76 10.43 24.17
N GLU A 41 5.58 9.90 23.82
CA GLU A 41 4.64 9.37 24.81
C GLU A 41 4.68 7.84 24.82
N SER A 42 4.69 7.25 26.02
CA SER A 42 4.49 5.81 26.17
C SER A 42 3.09 5.45 25.66
N ILE A 43 3.04 4.59 24.65
CA ILE A 43 1.80 4.08 24.06
C ILE A 43 0.94 3.37 25.12
N ASP A 44 1.54 2.87 26.20
CA ASP A 44 0.86 2.28 27.34
C ASP A 44 -0.07 3.28 28.06
N ASN A 45 0.32 4.55 28.12
CA ASN A 45 -0.44 5.59 28.80
C ASN A 45 -1.61 6.13 27.98
N MET A 46 -1.66 5.80 26.68
CA MET A 46 -2.73 6.27 25.80
C MET A 46 -4.03 5.52 26.05
N ASN A 47 -5.16 6.21 25.95
CA ASN A 47 -6.49 5.61 26.09
C ASN A 47 -6.97 4.94 24.80
N PHE A 48 -6.20 3.96 24.32
CA PHE A 48 -6.48 3.18 23.12
C PHE A 48 -6.69 1.70 23.43
N SER A 49 -7.39 1.01 22.52
CA SER A 49 -7.53 -0.44 22.58
C SER A 49 -6.18 -1.14 22.49
N VAL A 50 -6.04 -2.34 23.06
CA VAL A 50 -4.82 -3.16 22.95
C VAL A 50 -4.39 -3.32 21.49
N TYR A 51 -5.34 -3.61 20.59
CA TYR A 51 -5.08 -3.70 19.15
C TYR A 51 -4.44 -2.44 18.57
N SER A 52 -4.96 -1.27 18.93
CA SER A 52 -4.45 0.02 18.45
C SER A 52 -3.06 0.31 19.00
N LYS A 53 -2.82 0.01 20.29
CA LYS A 53 -1.50 0.13 20.91
C LYS A 53 -0.47 -0.75 20.24
N THR A 54 -0.79 -2.03 20.03
CA THR A 54 0.05 -2.98 19.30
C THR A 54 0.32 -2.53 17.87
N LEU A 55 -0.67 -1.98 17.15
CA LEU A 55 -0.47 -1.42 15.82
C LEU A 55 0.51 -0.24 15.84
N PHE A 56 0.36 0.68 16.80
CA PHE A 56 1.25 1.84 16.93
C PHE A 56 2.67 1.44 17.27
N GLU A 57 2.87 0.45 18.16
CA GLU A 57 4.20 -0.08 18.45
C GLU A 57 4.83 -0.73 17.21
N ILE A 58 4.07 -1.52 16.43
CA ILE A 58 4.56 -2.06 15.15
C ILE A 58 4.97 -0.92 14.21
N MET A 59 4.14 0.10 14.05
CA MET A 59 4.44 1.26 13.20
C MET A 59 5.71 2.00 13.66
N LYS A 60 5.85 2.19 14.97
CA LYS A 60 7.01 2.81 15.59
C LYS A 60 8.27 1.98 15.32
N SER A 61 8.22 0.67 15.59
CA SER A 61 9.33 -0.25 15.37
C SER A 61 9.76 -0.30 13.89
N ILE A 62 8.80 -0.23 12.95
CA ILE A 62 9.09 -0.13 11.51
C ILE A 62 9.85 1.16 11.18
N ALA A 63 9.42 2.29 11.76
CA ALA A 63 10.04 3.58 11.51
C ALA A 63 11.49 3.65 12.04
N TYR A 64 11.79 2.95 13.14
CA TYR A 64 13.13 2.88 13.72
C TYR A 64 14.01 1.75 13.16
N GLY A 65 13.41 0.74 12.52
CA GLY A 65 14.12 -0.37 11.88
C GLY A 65 14.31 -1.61 12.75
N ASP A 66 13.74 -1.62 13.96
CA ASP A 66 13.96 -2.65 14.99
C ASP A 66 12.80 -3.65 15.10
N LEU A 67 11.87 -3.64 14.14
CA LEU A 67 10.66 -4.47 14.20
C LEU A 67 10.96 -5.97 14.33
N SER A 68 11.98 -6.51 13.67
CA SER A 68 12.28 -7.95 13.74
C SER A 68 12.68 -8.40 15.14
N THR A 69 13.37 -7.53 15.89
CA THR A 69 13.82 -7.75 17.26
C THR A 69 12.71 -7.46 18.28
N GLU A 70 11.89 -6.45 18.03
CA GLU A 70 10.88 -5.99 18.98
C GLU A 70 9.55 -6.75 18.84
N LEU A 71 9.20 -7.26 17.65
CA LEU A 71 7.89 -7.87 17.39
C LEU A 71 7.45 -8.97 18.39
N PRO A 72 8.33 -9.84 18.91
CA PRO A 72 7.96 -10.79 19.96
C PRO A 72 7.57 -10.14 21.28
N GLU A 73 8.10 -8.94 21.56
CA GLU A 73 7.94 -8.17 22.80
C GLU A 73 6.88 -7.06 22.69
N ILE A 74 6.50 -6.68 21.47
CA ILE A 74 5.45 -5.71 21.20
C ILE A 74 4.14 -6.13 21.89
N ILE A 75 3.51 -5.14 22.55
CA ILE A 75 2.29 -5.22 23.38
C ILE A 75 1.42 -6.44 23.06
N ASP A 76 1.43 -7.37 24.02
CA ASP A 76 0.56 -8.52 24.28
C ASP A 76 -0.23 -9.06 23.07
N LEU A 77 0.52 -9.48 22.03
CA LEU A 77 -0.04 -10.18 20.87
C LEU A 77 -0.86 -11.42 21.28
N LYS A 78 -0.53 -12.04 22.42
CA LYS A 78 -1.22 -13.20 22.99
C LYS A 78 -2.65 -12.86 23.44
N SER A 79 -2.88 -11.74 24.12
CA SER A 79 -4.23 -11.31 24.52
C SER A 79 -5.16 -11.05 23.33
N ILE A 80 -4.62 -10.44 22.28
CA ILE A 80 -5.36 -10.18 21.04
C ILE A 80 -5.76 -11.52 20.41
N PHE A 81 -4.84 -12.47 20.35
CA PHE A 81 -5.09 -13.80 19.82
C PHE A 81 -6.17 -14.55 20.61
N GLN A 82 -6.11 -14.52 21.94
CA GLN A 82 -7.03 -15.26 22.83
C GLN A 82 -8.45 -14.70 22.88
N SER A 83 -8.72 -13.57 22.23
CA SER A 83 -10.03 -12.90 22.19
C SER A 83 -11.06 -13.58 21.25
N GLY A 84 -10.91 -14.88 20.99
CA GLY A 84 -11.78 -15.68 20.10
C GLY A 84 -11.60 -15.36 18.61
N GLU A 85 -12.58 -15.70 17.78
CA GLU A 85 -12.51 -15.59 16.31
C GLU A 85 -12.18 -14.16 15.83
N LYS A 86 -12.76 -13.13 16.46
CA LYS A 86 -12.43 -11.72 16.18
C LYS A 86 -11.00 -11.35 16.58
N GLY A 87 -10.46 -11.99 17.61
CA GLY A 87 -9.08 -11.86 18.05
C GLY A 87 -8.09 -12.42 17.03
N LEU A 88 -8.37 -13.61 16.49
CA LEU A 88 -7.58 -14.23 15.41
C LEU A 88 -7.48 -13.34 14.18
N VAL A 89 -8.61 -12.76 13.75
CA VAL A 89 -8.64 -11.84 12.59
C VAL A 89 -7.78 -10.60 12.85
N LYS A 90 -7.90 -10.01 14.04
CA LYS A 90 -7.09 -8.84 14.44
C LYS A 90 -5.59 -9.17 14.47
N PHE A 91 -5.23 -10.29 15.10
CA PHE A 91 -3.86 -10.76 15.17
C PHE A 91 -3.25 -11.00 13.78
N ARG A 92 -3.98 -11.72 12.90
CA ARG A 92 -3.58 -11.93 11.50
C ARG A 92 -3.34 -10.60 10.78
N ASN A 93 -4.22 -9.62 10.96
CA ASN A 93 -4.10 -8.32 10.30
C ASN A 93 -2.86 -7.54 10.77
N LEU A 94 -2.52 -7.61 12.07
CA LEU A 94 -1.29 -7.02 12.61
C LEU A 94 -0.04 -7.67 12.03
N LEU A 95 0.01 -9.00 12.00
CA LEU A 95 1.13 -9.74 11.39
C LEU A 95 1.27 -9.44 9.89
N LYS A 96 0.15 -9.37 9.16
CA LYS A 96 0.13 -8.99 7.75
C LYS A 96 0.70 -7.59 7.53
N TYR A 97 0.32 -6.64 8.38
CA TYR A 97 0.85 -5.28 8.33
C TYR A 97 2.35 -5.25 8.60
N ALA A 98 2.80 -5.89 9.68
CA ALA A 98 4.21 -6.00 10.05
C ALA A 98 5.04 -6.65 8.94
N TYR A 99 4.54 -7.72 8.32
CA TYR A 99 5.20 -8.39 7.20
C TYR A 99 5.30 -7.51 5.95
N THR A 100 4.20 -6.86 5.58
CA THR A 100 4.10 -6.10 4.33
C THR A 100 4.86 -4.76 4.38
N ARG A 101 4.91 -4.13 5.57
CA ARG A 101 5.52 -2.80 5.75
C ARG A 101 6.86 -2.84 6.46
N GLY A 102 7.11 -3.86 7.25
CA GLY A 102 8.28 -3.98 8.11
C GLY A 102 9.42 -4.82 7.56
N ASN A 103 9.37 -5.20 6.28
CA ASN A 103 10.38 -6.04 5.63
C ASN A 103 10.70 -7.34 6.39
N LEU A 104 9.73 -7.90 7.13
CA LEU A 104 9.93 -9.16 7.83
C LEU A 104 10.02 -10.31 6.83
N THR A 105 10.86 -11.29 7.14
CA THR A 105 10.89 -12.54 6.39
C THR A 105 9.76 -13.46 6.83
N ALA A 106 9.39 -14.40 5.95
CA ALA A 106 8.40 -15.44 6.28
C ALA A 106 8.82 -16.28 7.50
N GLU A 107 10.13 -16.44 7.72
CA GLU A 107 10.68 -17.16 8.86
C GLU A 107 10.47 -16.40 10.17
N GLN A 108 10.72 -15.08 10.18
CA GLN A 108 10.49 -14.24 11.36
C GLN A 108 9.00 -14.24 11.77
N VAL A 109 8.10 -14.11 10.80
CA VAL A 109 6.65 -14.21 11.06
C VAL A 109 6.30 -15.61 11.60
N THR A 110 6.90 -16.66 11.04
CA THR A 110 6.68 -18.03 11.50
C THR A 110 7.17 -18.24 12.93
N GLN A 111 8.29 -17.64 13.32
CA GLN A 111 8.81 -17.68 14.69
C GLN A 111 7.88 -16.96 15.68
N VAL A 112 7.39 -15.77 15.34
CA VAL A 112 6.42 -15.05 16.19
C VAL A 112 5.13 -15.87 16.39
N ILE A 113 4.61 -16.47 15.31
CA ILE A 113 3.45 -17.37 15.38
C ILE A 113 3.74 -18.57 16.30
N SER A 114 4.92 -19.19 16.16
CA SER A 114 5.31 -20.37 16.96
C SER A 114 5.56 -20.05 18.44
N ASN A 115 6.11 -18.87 18.76
CA ASN A 115 6.34 -18.47 20.15
C ASN A 115 5.02 -18.27 20.90
N ILE A 116 4.00 -17.76 20.21
CA ILE A 116 2.64 -17.61 20.75
C ILE A 116 1.95 -18.99 20.85
N SER A 117 2.35 -19.97 20.02
CA SER A 117 1.72 -21.29 19.95
C SER A 117 2.17 -22.28 21.04
N ALA A 118 3.30 -22.08 21.71
CA ALA A 118 3.82 -23.01 22.71
C ALA A 118 2.83 -23.29 23.87
N GLU A 119 1.87 -22.39 24.08
CA GLU A 119 0.84 -22.49 25.13
C GLU A 119 -0.61 -22.45 24.60
N THR A 120 -0.82 -22.45 23.27
CA THR A 120 -2.14 -22.12 22.67
C THR A 120 -2.57 -23.11 21.57
N LYS A 121 -3.87 -23.19 21.29
CA LYS A 121 -4.53 -24.15 20.37
C LYS A 121 -3.85 -24.22 19.00
N GLU A 122 -3.11 -25.29 18.77
CA GLU A 122 -2.31 -25.57 17.57
C GLU A 122 -3.11 -25.43 16.24
N GLY A 123 -4.40 -25.79 16.24
CA GLY A 123 -5.29 -25.68 15.07
C GLY A 123 -5.58 -24.25 14.60
N GLU A 124 -5.65 -23.28 15.52
CA GLU A 124 -5.89 -21.86 15.18
C GLU A 124 -4.65 -21.24 14.51
N MET A 125 -3.45 -21.70 14.88
CA MET A 125 -2.18 -21.23 14.31
C MET A 125 -1.90 -21.80 12.92
N ILE A 126 -2.27 -23.06 12.67
CA ILE A 126 -2.22 -23.63 11.32
C ILE A 126 -3.08 -22.78 10.38
N THR A 127 -4.29 -22.42 10.82
CA THR A 127 -5.22 -21.57 10.06
C THR A 127 -4.59 -20.21 9.70
N ILE A 128 -3.95 -19.51 10.65
CA ILE A 128 -3.29 -18.21 10.37
C ILE A 128 -2.15 -18.37 9.35
N ARG A 129 -1.31 -19.40 9.50
CA ARG A 129 -0.18 -19.65 8.60
C ARG A 129 -0.66 -19.92 7.17
N GLU A 130 -1.71 -20.72 7.01
CA GLU A 130 -2.29 -21.03 5.70
C GLU A 130 -2.91 -19.80 5.04
N LEU A 131 -3.71 -19.02 5.79
CA LEU A 131 -4.32 -17.80 5.29
C LEU A 131 -3.27 -16.80 4.79
N MET A 132 -2.21 -16.57 5.58
CA MET A 132 -1.10 -15.69 5.19
C MET A 132 -0.39 -16.17 3.92
N LYS A 133 -0.15 -17.49 3.81
CA LYS A 133 0.52 -18.09 2.64
C LYS A 133 -0.34 -17.98 1.38
N GLN A 134 -1.66 -18.16 1.49
CA GLN A 134 -2.59 -18.02 0.37
C GLN A 134 -2.68 -16.59 -0.11
N GLU A 135 -2.89 -15.62 0.80
CA GLU A 135 -2.98 -14.20 0.45
C GLU A 135 -1.69 -13.68 -0.20
N TYR A 136 -0.51 -14.13 0.26
CA TYR A 136 0.76 -13.77 -0.37
C TYR A 136 0.85 -14.27 -1.81
N LYS A 137 0.43 -15.52 -2.06
CA LYS A 137 0.40 -16.07 -3.42
C LYS A 137 -0.56 -15.29 -4.32
N GLN A 138 -1.74 -14.98 -3.82
CA GLN A 138 -2.73 -14.18 -4.55
C GLN A 138 -2.19 -12.78 -4.88
N GLY A 139 -1.67 -12.05 -3.88
CA GLY A 139 -1.12 -10.71 -4.11
C GLY A 139 0.08 -10.70 -5.08
N ARG A 140 0.92 -11.74 -5.07
CA ARG A 140 2.02 -11.89 -6.04
C ARG A 140 1.49 -12.17 -7.45
N GLN A 141 0.42 -12.96 -7.57
CA GLN A 141 -0.20 -13.25 -8.85
C GLN A 141 -0.90 -12.01 -9.42
N GLU A 142 -1.75 -11.36 -8.62
CA GLU A 142 -2.43 -10.11 -8.98
C GLU A 142 -1.41 -9.03 -9.38
N GLY A 143 -0.35 -8.83 -8.58
CA GLY A 143 0.69 -7.86 -8.90
C GLY A 143 1.46 -8.19 -10.19
N ARG A 144 1.61 -9.47 -10.52
CA ARG A 144 2.23 -9.89 -11.80
C ARG A 144 1.30 -9.64 -12.97
N GLU A 145 0.01 -9.94 -12.84
CA GLU A 145 -1.01 -9.72 -13.87
C GLU A 145 -1.19 -8.22 -14.13
N GLU A 146 -1.33 -7.40 -13.07
CA GLU A 146 -1.39 -5.94 -13.19
C GLU A 146 -0.11 -5.35 -13.80
N GLY A 147 1.05 -5.86 -13.40
CA GLY A 147 2.34 -5.41 -13.93
C GLY A 147 2.50 -5.73 -15.42
N LEU A 148 2.05 -6.91 -15.84
CA LEU A 148 2.06 -7.31 -17.25
C LEU A 148 1.10 -6.43 -18.07
N LEU A 149 -0.11 -6.19 -17.56
CA LEU A 149 -1.10 -5.34 -18.21
C LEU A 149 -0.60 -3.90 -18.38
N LYS A 150 -0.06 -3.29 -17.32
CA LYS A 150 0.56 -1.96 -17.40
C LYS A 150 1.72 -1.92 -18.38
N GLY A 151 2.57 -2.96 -18.38
CA GLY A 151 3.68 -3.06 -19.31
C GLY A 151 3.25 -3.09 -20.78
N VAL A 152 2.18 -3.82 -21.10
CA VAL A 152 1.60 -3.86 -22.45
C VAL A 152 1.00 -2.51 -22.84
N GLN A 153 0.25 -1.86 -21.94
CA GLN A 153 -0.30 -0.52 -22.17
C GLN A 153 0.79 0.52 -22.45
N GLU A 154 1.83 0.57 -21.62
CA GLU A 154 2.96 1.49 -21.80
C GLU A 154 3.74 1.22 -23.09
N LEU A 155 3.89 -0.05 -23.47
CA LEU A 155 4.54 -0.42 -24.73
C LEU A 155 3.72 0.06 -25.93
N LEU A 156 2.40 -0.15 -25.91
CA LEU A 156 1.50 0.28 -26.97
C LEU A 156 1.51 1.81 -27.13
N ILE A 157 1.48 2.54 -26.01
CA ILE A 157 1.63 4.01 -25.99
C ILE A 157 2.94 4.42 -26.68
N LYS A 158 4.08 3.83 -26.28
CA LYS A 158 5.39 4.16 -26.89
C LYS A 158 5.43 3.84 -28.38
N GLN A 159 4.77 2.77 -28.82
CA GLN A 159 4.68 2.41 -30.24
C GLN A 159 3.84 3.42 -31.03
N LEU A 160 2.68 3.81 -30.49
CA LEU A 160 1.81 4.84 -31.06
C LEU A 160 2.54 6.18 -31.16
N GLU A 161 3.21 6.61 -30.09
CA GLU A 161 3.95 7.87 -30.07
C GLU A 161 5.10 7.89 -31.08
N ARG A 162 5.80 6.76 -31.25
CA ARG A 162 6.88 6.63 -32.24
C ARG A 162 6.38 6.70 -33.67
N ARG A 163 5.19 6.15 -33.95
CA ARG A 163 4.65 6.06 -35.31
C ARG A 163 3.86 7.30 -35.72
N PHE A 164 3.07 7.86 -34.81
CA PHE A 164 2.10 8.93 -35.11
C PHE A 164 2.43 10.26 -34.42
N GLY A 165 3.48 10.33 -33.60
CA GLY A 165 3.80 11.49 -32.79
C GLY A 165 3.04 11.51 -31.45
N PRO A 166 3.21 12.55 -30.64
CA PRO A 166 2.69 12.60 -29.27
C PRO A 166 1.17 12.38 -29.21
N LEU A 167 0.74 11.54 -28.27
CA LEU A 167 -0.66 11.27 -28.00
C LEU A 167 -1.29 12.37 -27.13
N SER A 168 -2.58 12.61 -27.30
CA SER A 168 -3.38 13.45 -26.42
C SER A 168 -3.74 12.71 -25.12
N GLU A 169 -4.10 13.45 -24.06
CA GLU A 169 -4.49 12.86 -22.77
C GLU A 169 -5.63 11.84 -22.90
N ASN A 170 -6.63 12.12 -23.75
CA ASN A 170 -7.75 11.20 -23.99
C ASN A 170 -7.31 9.87 -24.63
N GLU A 171 -6.30 9.91 -25.51
CA GLU A 171 -5.75 8.71 -26.14
C GLU A 171 -4.93 7.89 -25.14
N HIS A 172 -4.16 8.55 -24.26
CA HIS A 172 -3.51 7.88 -23.13
C HIS A 172 -4.51 7.21 -22.20
N GLU A 173 -5.58 7.91 -21.84
CA GLU A 173 -6.64 7.35 -20.99
C GLU A 173 -7.33 6.17 -21.64
N THR A 174 -7.58 6.22 -22.95
CA THR A 174 -8.18 5.11 -23.69
C THR A 174 -7.34 3.83 -23.58
N VAL A 175 -6.01 3.94 -23.73
CA VAL A 175 -5.10 2.81 -23.58
C VAL A 175 -5.02 2.34 -22.13
N HIS A 176 -4.90 3.26 -21.16
CA HIS A 176 -4.80 2.90 -19.74
C HIS A 176 -6.08 2.30 -19.16
N ASN A 177 -7.25 2.71 -19.65
CA ASN A 177 -8.54 2.18 -19.21
C ASN A 177 -8.85 0.81 -19.81
N CYS A 178 -8.15 0.39 -20.87
CA CYS A 178 -8.32 -0.92 -21.47
C CYS A 178 -7.72 -2.02 -20.56
N LYS A 179 -8.59 -2.76 -19.87
CA LYS A 179 -8.22 -3.90 -19.00
C LYS A 179 -8.19 -5.25 -19.72
N ASN A 180 -8.58 -5.29 -20.99
CA ASN A 180 -8.63 -6.53 -21.76
C ASN A 180 -7.31 -6.70 -22.52
N GLN A 181 -6.56 -7.75 -22.17
CA GLN A 181 -5.26 -8.06 -22.78
C GLN A 181 -5.38 -8.39 -24.27
N ASP A 182 -6.42 -9.11 -24.69
CA ASP A 182 -6.63 -9.51 -26.09
C ASP A 182 -6.88 -8.29 -26.99
N LYS A 183 -7.59 -7.28 -26.47
CA LYS A 183 -7.80 -6.00 -27.16
C LYS A 183 -6.49 -5.23 -27.35
N LEU A 184 -5.65 -5.19 -26.31
CA LEU A 184 -4.33 -4.55 -26.38
C LEU A 184 -3.38 -5.25 -27.36
N GLU A 185 -3.43 -6.58 -27.40
CA GLU A 185 -2.64 -7.37 -28.35
C GLU A 185 -3.12 -7.16 -29.79
N SER A 186 -4.44 -7.17 -30.01
CA SER A 186 -5.05 -6.87 -31.31
C SER A 186 -4.69 -5.47 -31.81
N ALA A 187 -4.72 -4.47 -30.92
CA ALA A 187 -4.29 -3.11 -31.22
C ALA A 187 -2.80 -3.05 -31.62
N SER A 188 -1.94 -3.82 -30.94
CA SER A 188 -0.52 -3.90 -31.27
C SER A 188 -0.27 -4.53 -32.64
N ILE A 189 -1.03 -5.56 -33.01
CA ILE A 189 -0.95 -6.20 -34.34
C ILE A 189 -1.39 -5.21 -35.43
N ILE A 190 -2.53 -4.55 -35.22
CA ILE A 190 -3.07 -3.58 -36.19
C ILE A 190 -2.12 -2.38 -36.38
N LEU A 191 -1.42 -1.97 -35.32
CA LEU A 191 -0.40 -0.93 -35.41
C LEU A 191 0.77 -1.32 -36.33
N VAL A 192 1.10 -2.61 -36.45
CA VAL A 192 2.15 -3.10 -37.36
C VAL A 192 1.65 -3.23 -38.80
N GLU A 193 0.35 -3.48 -39.00
CA GLU A 193 -0.29 -3.62 -40.33
C GLU A 193 -0.52 -2.28 -41.08
N ASP A 194 0.31 -1.29 -40.79
CA ASP A 194 0.34 0.02 -41.42
C ASP A 194 -0.96 0.88 -41.29
N LYS A 195 -1.89 0.52 -40.39
CA LYS A 195 -3.17 1.22 -40.18
C LYS A 195 -3.04 2.58 -39.49
N THR A 196 -4.11 3.37 -39.52
CA THR A 196 -4.19 4.73 -38.91
C THR A 196 -4.30 4.68 -37.39
N LYS A 197 -4.01 5.80 -36.72
CA LYS A 197 -4.06 5.92 -35.26
C LYS A 197 -5.46 5.65 -34.71
N GLU A 198 -6.48 6.14 -35.40
CA GLU A 198 -7.90 6.01 -35.02
C GLU A 198 -8.36 4.55 -35.08
N GLU A 199 -7.91 3.78 -36.07
CA GLU A 199 -8.24 2.36 -36.21
C GLU A 199 -7.62 1.50 -35.11
N VAL A 200 -6.41 1.86 -34.64
CA VAL A 200 -5.76 1.18 -33.52
C VAL A 200 -6.52 1.45 -32.22
N LEU A 201 -6.87 2.71 -31.96
CA LEU A 201 -7.60 3.10 -30.74
C LEU A 201 -9.03 2.55 -30.72
N ALA A 202 -9.68 2.38 -31.87
CA ALA A 202 -11.01 1.78 -31.97
C ALA A 202 -11.07 0.33 -31.44
N GLN A 203 -9.94 -0.38 -31.37
CA GLN A 203 -9.89 -1.74 -30.79
C GLN A 203 -9.96 -1.75 -29.25
N LEU A 204 -9.64 -0.62 -28.62
CA LEU A 204 -9.50 -0.51 -27.17
C LEU A 204 -10.81 -0.12 -26.47
N VAL A 205 -11.75 0.45 -27.23
CA VAL A 205 -13.13 0.77 -26.84
C VAL A 205 -14.00 -0.49 -26.92
#